data_AF-A0AAE0LZ04-F1
#
_entry.id   AF-A0AAE0LZ04-F1
#
_cell.length_a   1.000
_cell.length_b   1.000
_cell.length_c   1.000
_cell.angle_alpha   90.00
_cell.angle_beta   90.00
_cell.angle_gamma   90.00
#
_symmetry.space_group_name_H-M   'P 1'
#
loop_
_entity.id
_entity.type
_entity.pdbx_description
1 polymer ?
#
loop_
_entity_poly.entity_id
_entity_poly.type
_entity_poly.pdbx_seq_one_letter_code
_entity_poly.pdbx_strand_id
1 'polypeptide(L)'
;MIFIILLASLATAVLATPLVDSNPASLSATTGFILVANLTDTTRDFSPSINHLKLTGVRIGAGLETAVLTNNTGRTFYENGTDGNIGVVSDSGGTYPISMIMDALAPGEADADYVDYVGIDVGTAQPGIGIAAPPADVPALYGPDMGTFVVCFESQPVYGKPQYPVRFAKAQLVNGVAYQKIPAQCAPITLLPQCAQLDDAVPSGALYDHDYARNVRCYGNVASVTW
;
A
#
# COMPACT_ATOMS: atom_id res chain seq x y z
N MET A 1 -8.41 20.26 -78.84
CA MET A 1 -7.88 21.12 -77.77
C MET A 1 -8.25 20.48 -76.44
N ILE A 2 -7.23 20.09 -75.67
CA ILE A 2 -7.32 19.31 -74.44
C ILE A 2 -7.70 20.22 -73.26
N PHE A 3 -8.65 19.79 -72.43
CA PHE A 3 -9.05 20.47 -71.19
C PHE A 3 -8.56 19.62 -70.01
N ILE A 4 -7.58 20.11 -69.24
CA ILE A 4 -7.11 19.49 -67.99
C ILE A 4 -7.59 20.40 -66.86
N ILE A 5 -8.51 19.88 -66.02
CA ILE A 5 -8.92 20.54 -64.77
C ILE A 5 -8.24 19.80 -63.63
N LEU A 6 -7.25 20.45 -62.99
CA LEU A 6 -6.68 19.99 -61.72
C LEU A 6 -7.66 20.35 -60.59
N LEU A 7 -8.20 19.35 -59.88
CA LEU A 7 -8.81 19.53 -58.57
C LEU A 7 -7.73 19.38 -57.49
N ALA A 8 -7.46 20.44 -56.74
CA ALA A 8 -6.66 20.40 -55.52
C ALA A 8 -7.59 20.23 -54.31
N SER A 9 -7.59 19.05 -53.68
CA SER A 9 -8.25 18.82 -52.40
C SER A 9 -7.32 19.22 -51.25
N LEU A 10 -7.63 20.33 -50.58
CA LEU A 10 -6.99 20.68 -49.31
C LEU A 10 -7.58 19.81 -48.19
N ALA A 11 -6.80 18.87 -47.66
CA ALA A 11 -7.11 18.18 -46.41
C ALA A 11 -6.77 19.11 -45.24
N THR A 12 -7.78 19.57 -44.49
CA THR A 12 -7.60 20.25 -43.20
C THR A 12 -7.27 19.21 -42.13
N ALA A 13 -6.04 19.20 -41.65
CA ALA A 13 -5.65 18.46 -40.47
C ALA A 13 -6.21 19.19 -39.23
N VAL A 14 -7.22 18.60 -38.58
CA VAL A 14 -7.66 19.02 -37.25
C VAL A 14 -6.62 18.49 -36.25
N LEU A 15 -5.81 19.39 -35.68
CA LEU A 15 -4.98 19.09 -34.53
C LEU A 15 -5.90 18.97 -33.31
N ALA A 16 -6.25 17.75 -32.94
CA ALA A 16 -6.82 17.49 -31.63
C ALA A 16 -5.72 17.71 -30.59
N THR A 17 -5.81 18.79 -29.80
CA THR A 17 -4.98 18.92 -28.60
C THR A 17 -5.41 17.84 -27.62
N PRO A 18 -4.49 16.98 -27.13
CA PRO A 18 -4.85 16.07 -26.07
C PRO A 18 -5.31 16.91 -24.88
N LEU A 19 -6.52 16.64 -24.41
CA LEU A 19 -6.97 17.14 -23.12
C LEU A 19 -5.99 16.55 -22.10
N VAL A 20 -5.15 17.40 -21.52
CA VAL A 20 -4.44 17.06 -20.29
C VAL A 20 -5.53 17.02 -19.22
N ASP A 21 -6.07 15.82 -19.00
CA ASP A 21 -6.98 15.56 -17.90
C ASP A 21 -6.22 15.86 -16.61
N SER A 22 -6.69 16.86 -15.88
CA SER A 22 -6.15 17.27 -14.57
C SER A 22 -6.74 16.40 -13.46
N ASN A 23 -6.98 15.12 -13.75
CA ASN A 23 -7.54 14.18 -12.81
C ASN A 23 -6.48 13.75 -11.79
N PRO A 24 -6.75 13.82 -10.48
CA PRO A 24 -5.95 13.08 -9.51
C PRO A 24 -5.96 11.61 -9.95
N ALA A 25 -4.77 11.01 -10.13
CA ALA A 25 -4.52 9.66 -10.61
C ALA A 25 -5.78 8.79 -10.75
N SER A 26 -6.19 8.49 -11.99
CA SER A 26 -7.45 7.80 -12.29
C SER A 26 -7.74 6.68 -11.28
N LEU A 27 -8.79 6.88 -10.49
CA LEU A 27 -9.26 5.89 -9.55
C LEU A 27 -9.96 4.76 -10.32
N SER A 28 -9.65 3.54 -9.95
CA SER A 28 -10.29 2.33 -10.47
C SER A 28 -10.62 1.37 -9.32
N ALA A 29 -11.10 0.18 -9.65
CA ALA A 29 -11.25 -0.91 -8.71
C ALA A 29 -10.72 -2.23 -9.29
N THR A 30 -9.99 -2.98 -8.48
CA THR A 30 -9.45 -4.32 -8.79
C THR A 30 -9.38 -5.13 -7.51
N THR A 31 -9.30 -6.46 -7.63
CA THR A 31 -9.08 -7.38 -6.51
C THR A 31 -7.65 -7.34 -5.99
N GLY A 32 -6.68 -6.96 -6.81
CA GLY A 32 -5.26 -6.87 -6.46
C GLY A 32 -4.75 -5.45 -6.36
N PHE A 33 -3.83 -5.19 -5.44
CA PHE A 33 -3.16 -3.90 -5.31
C PHE A 33 -1.75 -4.04 -4.73
N ILE A 34 -0.89 -3.06 -5.00
CA ILE A 34 0.34 -2.85 -4.22
C ILE A 34 0.16 -1.63 -3.33
N LEU A 35 0.86 -1.59 -2.20
CA LEU A 35 0.83 -0.43 -1.31
C LEU A 35 2.04 0.47 -1.57
N VAL A 36 1.78 1.76 -1.75
CA VAL A 36 2.79 2.78 -2.05
C VAL A 36 2.78 3.83 -0.94
N ALA A 37 3.95 4.12 -0.38
CA ALA A 37 4.10 5.13 0.66
C ALA A 37 3.89 6.53 0.08
N ASN A 38 3.07 7.33 0.75
CA ASN A 38 2.92 8.76 0.55
C ASN A 38 3.33 9.47 1.84
N LEU A 39 4.44 10.19 1.81
CA LEU A 39 4.96 10.90 2.97
C LEU A 39 4.03 12.06 3.36
N THR A 40 3.58 12.08 4.62
CA THR A 40 2.64 13.11 5.10
C THR A 40 3.33 14.29 5.77
N ASP A 41 4.61 14.14 6.15
CA ASP A 41 5.45 15.20 6.70
C ASP A 41 6.82 15.21 6.00
N THR A 42 6.98 16.12 5.05
CA THR A 42 8.20 16.23 4.23
C THR A 42 9.43 16.69 5.02
N THR A 43 9.24 17.29 6.20
CA THR A 43 10.36 17.69 7.07
C THR A 43 11.05 16.49 7.72
N ARG A 44 10.39 15.32 7.70
CA ARG A 44 10.85 14.07 8.28
C ARG A 44 11.24 13.03 7.23
N ASP A 45 11.36 13.43 5.96
CA ASP A 45 11.80 12.52 4.91
C ASP A 45 13.22 12.02 5.17
N PHE A 46 13.53 10.86 4.60
CA PHE A 46 14.86 10.30 4.62
C PHE A 46 15.64 10.68 3.36
N SER A 47 16.94 10.40 3.38
CA SER A 47 17.81 10.52 2.21
C SER A 47 18.47 9.17 1.95
N PRO A 48 18.12 8.46 0.85
CA PRO A 48 17.14 8.82 -0.17
C PRO A 48 15.69 8.84 0.35
N SER A 49 14.82 9.56 -0.37
CA SER A 49 13.41 9.72 -0.02
C SER A 49 12.69 8.37 0.07
N ILE A 50 11.85 8.22 1.08
CA ILE A 50 10.96 7.07 1.23
C ILE A 50 9.62 7.26 0.51
N ASN A 51 9.37 8.47 -0.02
CA ASN A 51 8.14 8.76 -0.73
C ASN A 51 8.06 7.92 -2.02
N HIS A 52 6.88 7.39 -2.29
CA HIS A 52 6.58 6.48 -3.40
C HIS A 52 7.32 5.14 -3.41
N LEU A 53 8.02 4.78 -2.32
CA LEU A 53 8.49 3.41 -2.14
C LEU A 53 7.31 2.47 -1.90
N LYS A 54 7.48 1.20 -2.27
CA LYS A 54 6.43 0.19 -2.24
C LYS A 54 6.59 -0.72 -1.04
N LEU A 55 5.47 -1.13 -0.45
CA LEU A 55 5.48 -2.08 0.66
C LEU A 55 5.84 -3.49 0.17
N THR A 56 6.68 -4.17 0.93
CA THR A 56 6.98 -5.59 0.78
C THR A 56 7.32 -6.21 2.14
N GLY A 57 7.53 -7.52 2.18
CA GLY A 57 7.97 -8.25 3.37
C GLY A 57 9.45 -8.62 3.28
N VAL A 58 10.14 -8.58 4.41
CA VAL A 58 11.48 -9.19 4.58
C VAL A 58 11.41 -10.21 5.69
N ARG A 59 11.78 -11.46 5.37
CA ARG A 59 11.80 -12.56 6.33
C ARG A 59 12.76 -12.28 7.48
N ILE A 60 12.23 -12.34 8.69
CA ILE A 60 12.99 -12.18 9.95
C ILE A 60 12.96 -13.44 10.81
N GLY A 61 12.14 -14.42 10.45
CA GLY A 61 12.03 -15.69 11.16
C GLY A 61 11.23 -16.71 10.36
N ALA A 62 11.05 -17.90 10.93
CA ALA A 62 10.19 -18.92 10.34
C ALA A 62 8.73 -18.45 10.41
N GLY A 63 8.13 -18.19 9.25
CA GLY A 63 6.75 -17.70 9.15
C GLY A 63 6.56 -16.21 9.50
N LEU A 64 7.65 -15.46 9.73
CA LEU A 64 7.61 -14.06 10.12
C LEU A 64 8.34 -13.18 9.10
N GLU A 65 7.66 -12.14 8.60
CA GLU A 65 8.22 -11.09 7.74
C GLU A 65 7.86 -9.71 8.30
N THR A 66 8.85 -8.85 8.53
CA THR A 66 8.55 -7.44 8.80
C THR A 66 8.12 -6.76 7.51
N ALA A 67 7.13 -5.87 7.60
CA ALA A 67 6.82 -4.96 6.51
C ALA A 67 7.95 -3.93 6.36
N VAL A 68 8.42 -3.73 5.12
CA VAL A 68 9.44 -2.74 4.76
C VAL A 68 9.07 -2.02 3.48
N LEU A 69 9.64 -0.84 3.27
CA LEU A 69 9.58 -0.14 1.99
C LEU A 69 10.74 -0.51 1.07
N THR A 70 10.44 -0.64 -0.23
CA THR A 70 11.42 -0.95 -1.27
C THR A 70 11.23 -0.11 -2.52
N ASN A 71 12.32 0.14 -3.25
CA ASN A 71 12.31 0.74 -4.59
C ASN A 71 12.12 -0.30 -5.71
N ASN A 72 12.09 -1.60 -5.38
CA ASN A 72 11.91 -2.69 -6.34
C ASN A 72 10.42 -2.94 -6.64
N THR A 73 10.06 -4.18 -6.95
CA THR A 73 8.68 -4.62 -7.06
C THR A 73 8.05 -4.70 -5.67
N GLY A 74 6.89 -4.04 -5.50
CA GLY A 74 6.10 -4.16 -4.29
C GLY A 74 5.39 -5.51 -4.23
N ARG A 75 4.99 -5.93 -3.03
CA ARG A 75 4.18 -7.13 -2.87
C ARG A 75 2.74 -6.82 -3.30
N THR A 76 2.14 -7.73 -4.07
CA THR A 76 0.70 -7.68 -4.38
C THR A 76 -0.09 -8.20 -3.19
N PHE A 77 -1.09 -7.43 -2.80
CA PHE A 77 -2.05 -7.75 -1.76
C PHE A 77 -3.46 -7.77 -2.34
N TYR A 78 -4.37 -8.38 -1.59
CA TYR A 78 -5.81 -8.36 -1.84
C TYR A 78 -6.55 -8.34 -0.51
N GLU A 79 -7.78 -7.83 -0.51
CA GLU A 79 -8.68 -8.01 0.61
C GLU A 79 -9.49 -9.28 0.42
N ASN A 80 -9.49 -10.15 1.43
CA ASN A 80 -10.29 -11.37 1.42
C ASN A 80 -11.14 -11.46 2.68
N GLY A 81 -12.38 -11.94 2.53
CA GLY A 81 -13.30 -12.19 3.63
C GLY A 81 -14.73 -11.73 3.39
N THR A 82 -15.60 -12.05 4.36
CA THR A 82 -17.04 -11.76 4.34
C THR A 82 -17.43 -10.90 5.56
N ASP A 83 -18.53 -10.14 5.43
CA ASP A 83 -19.28 -9.49 6.52
C ASP A 83 -18.45 -9.00 7.73
N GLY A 84 -17.58 -7.99 7.50
CA GLY A 84 -16.81 -7.33 8.55
C GLY A 84 -15.56 -8.07 9.03
N ASN A 85 -15.35 -9.32 8.60
CA ASN A 85 -14.11 -10.09 8.80
C ASN A 85 -13.24 -10.02 7.54
N ILE A 86 -12.91 -8.81 7.14
CA ILE A 86 -12.02 -8.53 6.01
C ILE A 86 -10.61 -8.39 6.56
N GLY A 87 -9.63 -8.97 5.86
CA GLY A 87 -8.23 -8.67 6.11
C GLY A 87 -7.41 -8.62 4.83
N VAL A 88 -6.23 -8.04 4.94
CA VAL A 88 -5.29 -7.87 3.83
C VAL A 88 -4.36 -9.08 3.76
N VAL A 89 -4.39 -9.77 2.62
CA VAL A 89 -3.68 -11.03 2.36
C VAL A 89 -2.77 -10.86 1.14
N SER A 90 -1.75 -11.69 1.02
CA SER A 90 -0.87 -11.81 -0.14
C SER A 90 -0.60 -13.28 -0.42
N ASP A 91 -0.57 -13.63 -1.70
CA ASP A 91 -0.18 -14.97 -2.12
C ASP A 91 1.30 -15.18 -1.79
N SER A 92 1.59 -16.28 -1.10
CA SER A 92 2.95 -16.63 -0.69
C SER A 92 3.73 -17.41 -1.75
N GLY A 93 3.03 -17.87 -2.80
CA GLY A 93 3.51 -18.91 -3.72
C GLY A 93 3.63 -20.30 -3.06
N GLY A 94 3.25 -20.43 -1.78
CA GLY A 94 3.21 -21.69 -1.03
C GLY A 94 1.78 -22.14 -0.72
N THR A 95 1.62 -23.06 0.23
CA THR A 95 0.30 -23.59 0.61
C THR A 95 -0.37 -22.81 1.73
N TYR A 96 0.33 -21.90 2.42
CA TYR A 96 -0.22 -21.14 3.53
C TYR A 96 -0.44 -19.67 3.11
N PRO A 97 -1.56 -19.05 3.54
CA PRO A 97 -1.75 -17.62 3.36
C PRO A 97 -0.64 -16.85 4.08
N ILE A 98 -0.29 -15.71 3.51
CA ILE A 98 0.49 -14.69 4.20
C ILE A 98 -0.40 -13.46 4.33
N SER A 99 -0.48 -12.91 5.53
CA SER A 99 -1.40 -11.82 5.82
C SER A 99 -0.70 -10.67 6.51
N MET A 100 -1.24 -9.47 6.31
CA MET A 100 -0.83 -8.32 7.09
C MET A 100 -1.33 -8.49 8.52
N ILE A 101 -0.44 -8.25 9.48
CA ILE A 101 -0.75 -8.23 10.91
C ILE A 101 -0.21 -6.96 11.55
N MET A 102 -0.84 -6.52 12.63
CA MET A 102 -0.40 -5.41 13.47
C MET A 102 -0.54 -5.81 14.93
N ASP A 103 0.61 -5.93 15.61
CA ASP A 103 0.71 -6.39 16.99
C ASP A 103 1.66 -5.49 17.78
N ALA A 104 1.50 -5.49 19.11
CA ALA A 104 2.45 -4.80 19.96
C ALA A 104 3.87 -5.35 19.76
N LEU A 105 4.85 -4.45 19.70
CA LEU A 105 6.26 -4.84 19.76
C LEU A 105 6.56 -5.56 21.09
N ALA A 106 7.58 -6.42 21.08
CA ALA A 106 7.92 -7.16 22.29
C ALA A 106 8.40 -6.20 23.40
N PRO A 107 8.05 -6.43 24.68
CA PRO A 107 8.53 -5.59 25.76
C PRO A 107 10.06 -5.50 25.78
N GLY A 108 10.59 -4.27 25.73
CA GLY A 108 12.03 -4.00 25.71
C GLY A 108 12.61 -3.71 24.31
N GLU A 109 11.82 -3.80 23.25
CA GLU A 109 12.20 -3.25 21.95
C GLU A 109 12.18 -1.71 21.99
N ALA A 110 13.06 -1.09 21.20
CA ALA A 110 13.06 0.36 21.05
C ALA A 110 11.70 0.82 20.53
N ASP A 111 11.16 1.87 21.15
CA ASP A 111 9.87 2.47 20.79
C ASP A 111 8.63 1.56 20.95
N ALA A 112 8.74 0.43 21.66
CA ALA A 112 7.60 -0.46 21.93
C ALA A 112 6.42 0.23 22.66
N ASP A 113 6.70 1.36 23.33
CA ASP A 113 5.67 2.20 23.97
C ASP A 113 4.93 3.13 22.97
N TYR A 114 5.43 3.27 21.75
CA TYR A 114 4.99 4.27 20.77
C TYR A 114 4.51 3.69 19.45
N VAL A 115 5.07 2.55 19.04
CA VAL A 115 4.75 1.93 17.76
C VAL A 115 4.55 0.43 17.89
N ASP A 116 3.67 -0.08 17.04
CA ASP A 116 3.36 -1.48 16.90
C ASP A 116 4.12 -2.07 15.70
N TYR A 117 4.38 -3.37 15.79
CA TYR A 117 4.86 -4.19 14.70
C TYR A 117 3.86 -4.18 13.55
N VAL A 118 4.38 -4.14 12.31
CA VAL A 118 3.59 -4.41 11.11
C VAL A 118 4.26 -5.58 10.40
N GLY A 119 3.58 -6.70 10.38
CA GLY A 119 4.03 -7.96 9.81
C GLY A 119 3.34 -8.30 8.50
N ILE A 120 3.97 -9.16 7.72
CA ILE A 120 3.42 -9.83 6.54
C ILE A 120 3.68 -11.33 6.75
N ASP A 121 2.97 -11.88 7.72
CA ASP A 121 3.30 -13.15 8.37
C ASP A 121 2.44 -14.30 7.83
N VAL A 122 2.96 -15.52 7.97
CA VAL A 122 2.20 -16.72 7.62
C VAL A 122 1.04 -16.87 8.59
N GLY A 123 -0.18 -16.91 8.07
CA GLY A 123 -1.37 -17.03 8.88
C GLY A 123 -2.60 -16.39 8.26
N THR A 124 -3.70 -16.52 8.99
CA THR A 124 -4.98 -15.91 8.63
C THR A 124 -4.91 -14.39 8.75
N ALA A 125 -5.72 -13.70 7.95
CA ALA A 125 -5.79 -12.25 7.99
C ALA A 125 -6.31 -11.74 9.34
N GLN A 126 -5.69 -10.68 9.86
CA GLN A 126 -6.17 -10.00 11.06
C GLN A 126 -7.36 -9.09 10.69
N PRO A 127 -8.53 -9.26 11.34
CA PRO A 127 -9.66 -8.37 11.11
C PRO A 127 -9.33 -6.91 11.42
N GLY A 128 -9.92 -5.98 10.67
CA GLY A 128 -9.75 -4.54 10.89
C GLY A 128 -8.55 -3.92 10.17
N ILE A 129 -7.84 -4.69 9.34
CA ILE A 129 -6.85 -4.16 8.40
C ILE A 129 -7.49 -4.17 7.00
N GLY A 130 -7.47 -3.03 6.31
CA GLY A 130 -8.07 -2.93 4.99
C GLY A 130 -7.81 -1.60 4.29
N ILE A 131 -8.38 -1.44 3.11
CA ILE A 131 -8.44 -0.21 2.33
C ILE A 131 -9.76 0.50 2.66
N ALA A 132 -9.66 1.79 3.00
CA ALA A 132 -10.81 2.61 3.34
C ALA A 132 -11.88 2.54 2.23
N ALA A 133 -13.09 2.10 2.60
CA ALA A 133 -14.22 1.96 1.69
C ALA A 133 -15.01 3.27 1.58
N PRO A 134 -15.80 3.47 0.49
CA PRO A 134 -16.74 4.58 0.39
C PRO A 134 -17.64 4.71 1.64
N PRO A 135 -17.90 5.93 2.13
CA PRO A 135 -17.69 7.22 1.47
C PRO A 135 -16.31 7.87 1.70
N ALA A 136 -15.29 7.13 2.14
CA ALA A 136 -13.95 7.72 2.27
C ALA A 136 -13.47 8.32 0.93
N ASP A 137 -13.10 9.61 0.95
CA ASP A 137 -12.63 10.33 -0.24
C ASP A 137 -11.29 9.76 -0.76
N VAL A 138 -10.46 9.27 0.16
CA VAL A 138 -9.12 8.75 -0.10
C VAL A 138 -9.05 7.25 0.20
N PRO A 139 -8.87 6.37 -0.81
CA PRO A 139 -8.51 4.99 -0.54
C PRO A 139 -7.10 4.95 0.06
N ALA A 140 -7.00 4.46 1.28
CA ALA A 140 -5.75 4.28 2.01
C ALA A 140 -5.87 3.03 2.89
N LEU A 141 -4.74 2.38 3.14
CA LEU A 141 -4.66 1.32 4.15
C LEU A 141 -4.98 1.92 5.53
N TYR A 142 -5.82 1.23 6.30
CA TYR A 142 -6.08 1.48 7.70
C TYR A 142 -5.74 0.24 8.53
N GLY A 143 -5.43 0.46 9.80
CA GLY A 143 -5.21 -0.58 10.80
C GLY A 143 -6.42 -0.75 11.72
N PRO A 144 -6.40 -1.79 12.59
CA PRO A 144 -7.52 -2.13 13.47
C PRO A 144 -7.78 -1.07 14.54
N ASP A 145 -6.76 -0.28 14.87
CA ASP A 145 -6.80 0.80 15.86
C ASP A 145 -6.67 2.16 15.18
N MET A 146 -7.09 3.22 15.87
CA MET A 146 -6.80 4.60 15.43
C MET A 146 -5.29 4.83 15.45
N GLY A 147 -4.73 5.35 14.36
CA GLY A 147 -3.29 5.57 14.28
C GLY A 147 -2.83 5.98 12.89
N THR A 148 -1.53 5.87 12.67
CA THR A 148 -0.88 6.20 11.39
C THR A 148 0.29 5.26 11.16
N PHE A 149 0.58 5.00 9.89
CA PHE A 149 1.77 4.27 9.53
C PHE A 149 2.98 5.18 9.60
N VAL A 150 4.08 4.63 10.08
CA VAL A 150 5.35 5.33 10.17
C VAL A 150 6.46 4.45 9.65
N VAL A 151 7.48 5.08 9.09
CA VAL A 151 8.71 4.40 8.69
C VAL A 151 9.79 4.81 9.66
N CYS A 152 10.35 3.87 10.39
CA CYS A 152 11.44 4.14 11.32
C CYS A 152 12.75 3.69 10.67
N PHE A 153 13.80 4.50 10.74
CA PHE A 153 15.11 4.04 10.25
C PHE A 153 15.72 3.07 11.27
N GLU A 154 15.57 1.78 11.04
CA GLU A 154 16.11 0.73 11.92
C GLU A 154 17.21 -0.06 11.20
N SER A 155 18.30 -0.30 11.92
CA SER A 155 19.37 -1.21 11.50
C SER A 155 19.40 -2.41 12.44
N GLN A 156 18.31 -3.18 12.47
CA GLN A 156 18.31 -4.43 13.23
C GLN A 156 19.29 -5.44 12.60
N PRO A 157 20.11 -6.15 13.39
CA PRO A 157 21.07 -7.13 12.87
C PRO A 157 20.42 -8.20 11.97
N VAL A 158 19.18 -8.58 12.25
CA VAL A 158 18.41 -9.58 11.49
C VAL A 158 18.21 -9.19 10.03
N TYR A 159 18.25 -7.89 9.70
CA TYR A 159 18.03 -7.42 8.34
C TYR A 159 19.23 -7.60 7.41
N GLY A 160 20.43 -7.80 7.96
CA GLY A 160 21.70 -7.90 7.21
C GLY A 160 22.14 -6.63 6.46
N LYS A 161 21.24 -5.65 6.28
CA LYS A 161 21.46 -4.32 5.69
C LYS A 161 20.42 -3.33 6.25
N PRO A 162 20.64 -2.01 6.18
CA PRO A 162 19.63 -1.03 6.56
C PRO A 162 18.32 -1.27 5.80
N GLN A 163 17.19 -1.21 6.51
CA GLN A 163 15.86 -1.34 5.94
C GLN A 163 15.01 -0.13 6.35
N TYR A 164 13.88 0.04 5.67
CA TYR A 164 12.85 1.01 6.01
C TYR A 164 11.63 0.27 6.57
N PRO A 165 11.69 -0.29 7.79
CA PRO A 165 10.55 -0.96 8.37
C PRO A 165 9.37 -0.02 8.52
N VAL A 166 8.20 -0.54 8.19
CA VAL A 166 6.92 0.10 8.48
C VAL A 166 6.47 -0.37 9.86
N ARG A 167 5.96 0.58 10.64
CA ARG A 167 5.37 0.39 11.97
C ARG A 167 4.02 1.12 12.02
N PHE A 168 3.23 0.83 13.03
CA PHE A 168 1.96 1.52 13.25
C PHE A 168 2.01 2.31 14.55
N ALA A 169 2.00 3.63 14.49
CA ALA A 169 1.92 4.47 15.68
C ALA A 169 0.47 4.53 16.15
N LYS A 170 0.12 3.86 17.25
CA LYS A 170 -1.25 3.90 17.79
C LYS A 170 -1.55 5.25 18.43
N ALA A 171 -2.75 5.76 18.19
CA ALA A 171 -3.27 6.90 18.93
C ALA A 171 -3.73 6.44 20.33
N GLN A 172 -3.34 7.19 21.35
CA GLN A 172 -3.79 7.00 22.72
C GLN A 172 -4.87 8.03 23.05
N LEU A 173 -5.92 7.60 23.73
CA LEU A 173 -6.94 8.52 24.24
C LEU A 173 -6.50 9.06 25.60
N VAL A 174 -6.11 10.35 25.64
CA VAL A 174 -5.82 11.06 26.89
C VAL A 174 -6.96 12.02 27.15
N ASN A 175 -7.73 11.79 28.22
CA ASN A 175 -8.94 12.57 28.56
C ASN A 175 -9.95 12.70 27.41
N GLY A 176 -10.11 11.64 26.61
CA GLY A 176 -11.03 11.61 25.47
C GLY A 176 -10.51 12.29 24.21
N VAL A 177 -9.28 12.82 24.21
CA VAL A 177 -8.63 13.39 23.03
C VAL A 177 -7.62 12.37 22.49
N ALA A 178 -7.71 12.07 21.21
CA ALA A 178 -6.73 11.22 20.53
C ALA A 178 -5.39 11.98 20.42
N TYR A 179 -4.35 11.40 21.00
CA TYR A 179 -2.98 11.87 20.93
C TYR A 179 -2.11 10.76 20.36
N GLN A 180 -1.30 11.09 19.37
CA GLN A 180 -0.39 10.15 18.74
C GLN A 180 1.03 10.66 18.89
N LYS A 181 1.91 9.81 19.43
CA LYS A 181 3.34 10.12 19.55
C LYS A 181 4.12 9.34 18.51
N ILE A 182 4.76 10.06 17.60
CA ILE A 182 5.62 9.48 16.57
C ILE A 182 7.08 9.72 16.98
N PRO A 183 7.90 8.67 17.22
CA PRO A 183 9.30 8.84 17.60
C PRO A 183 10.06 9.68 16.59
N ALA A 184 10.96 10.56 17.01
CA ALA A 184 11.60 11.58 16.16
C ALA A 184 12.33 10.98 14.93
N GLN A 185 12.89 9.79 15.08
CA GLN A 185 13.60 9.02 14.06
C GLN A 185 12.69 8.35 13.01
N CYS A 186 11.37 8.46 13.16
CA CYS A 186 10.42 7.91 12.21
C CYS A 186 9.86 8.99 11.28
N ALA A 187 9.24 8.60 10.18
CA ALA A 187 8.60 9.47 9.22
C ALA A 187 7.15 9.02 9.01
N PRO A 188 6.13 9.88 9.21
CA PRO A 188 4.74 9.49 9.04
C PRO A 188 4.39 9.35 7.55
N ILE A 189 3.67 8.28 7.22
CA ILE A 189 3.25 7.97 5.86
C ILE A 189 1.78 7.55 5.81
N THR A 190 1.17 7.76 4.66
CA THR A 190 -0.06 7.07 4.25
C THR A 190 0.31 5.97 3.27
N LEU A 191 -0.19 4.75 3.46
CA LEU A 191 -0.03 3.67 2.48
C LEU A 191 -1.22 3.67 1.53
N LEU A 192 -0.98 4.02 0.28
CA LEU A 192 -2.00 4.16 -0.75
C LEU A 192 -2.02 2.92 -1.66
N PRO A 193 -3.21 2.38 -1.98
CA PRO A 193 -3.31 1.25 -2.90
C PRO A 193 -3.14 1.73 -4.34
N GLN A 194 -2.14 1.21 -5.03
CA GLN A 194 -2.02 1.30 -6.48
C GLN A 194 -2.55 0.00 -7.10
N CYS A 195 -3.40 0.14 -8.12
CA CYS A 195 -4.04 -0.99 -8.77
C CYS A 195 -3.00 -1.96 -9.34
N ALA A 196 -3.19 -3.25 -9.07
CA ALA A 196 -2.38 -4.33 -9.59
C ALA A 196 -3.28 -5.50 -10.01
N GLN A 197 -2.71 -6.44 -10.74
CA GLN A 197 -3.38 -7.69 -11.04
C GLN A 197 -3.18 -8.65 -9.86
N LEU A 198 -4.27 -9.27 -9.40
CA LEU A 198 -4.21 -10.45 -8.54
C LEU A 198 -4.00 -11.66 -9.44
N ASP A 199 -3.07 -12.54 -9.10
CA ASP A 199 -2.84 -13.76 -9.88
C ASP A 199 -4.02 -14.72 -9.67
N ASP A 200 -4.66 -15.17 -10.74
CA ASP A 200 -5.81 -16.09 -10.62
C ASP A 200 -5.40 -17.53 -10.22
N ALA A 201 -4.10 -17.81 -10.15
CA ALA A 201 -3.56 -19.15 -9.97
C ALA A 201 -3.32 -19.45 -8.49
N VAL A 202 -4.25 -20.17 -7.87
CA VAL A 202 -4.09 -20.73 -6.52
C VAL A 202 -3.43 -22.11 -6.61
N PRO A 203 -2.26 -22.35 -5.97
CA PRO A 203 -1.61 -23.66 -5.98
C PRO A 203 -2.50 -24.77 -5.40
N SER A 204 -2.38 -25.99 -5.95
CA SER A 204 -3.10 -27.15 -5.40
C SER A 204 -2.69 -27.41 -3.95
N GLY A 205 -3.66 -27.58 -3.06
CA GLY A 205 -3.44 -27.77 -1.62
C GLY A 205 -3.17 -26.48 -0.85
N ALA A 206 -3.34 -25.30 -1.47
CA ALA A 206 -3.36 -24.04 -0.74
C ALA A 206 -4.51 -24.00 0.28
N LEU A 207 -4.22 -23.39 1.43
CA LEU A 207 -5.17 -23.11 2.50
C LEU A 207 -5.75 -21.70 2.38
N TYR A 208 -5.69 -21.12 1.18
CA TYR A 208 -6.25 -19.84 0.82
C TYR A 208 -6.88 -19.94 -0.56
N ASP A 209 -7.84 -19.07 -0.83
CA ASP A 209 -8.52 -18.93 -2.10
C ASP A 209 -8.74 -17.44 -2.39
N HIS A 210 -9.34 -17.17 -3.55
CA HIS A 210 -9.76 -15.84 -3.97
C HIS A 210 -11.29 -15.73 -4.08
N ASP A 211 -12.05 -16.66 -3.50
CA ASP A 211 -13.51 -16.76 -3.65
C ASP A 211 -14.23 -15.53 -3.07
N TYR A 212 -13.63 -14.90 -2.06
CA TYR A 212 -14.12 -13.68 -1.43
C TYR A 212 -13.17 -12.49 -1.63
N ALA A 213 -12.32 -12.54 -2.66
CA ALA A 213 -11.47 -11.41 -3.02
C ALA A 213 -12.33 -10.20 -3.44
N ARG A 214 -12.13 -9.06 -2.77
CA ARG A 214 -12.97 -7.87 -2.96
C ARG A 214 -12.36 -6.91 -3.95
N ASN A 215 -13.23 -6.27 -4.74
CA ASN A 215 -12.83 -5.08 -5.50
C ASN A 215 -12.55 -3.93 -4.52
N VAL A 216 -11.29 -3.49 -4.45
CA VAL A 216 -10.87 -2.33 -3.67
C VAL A 216 -10.68 -1.11 -4.58
N ARG A 217 -10.96 0.08 -4.06
CA ARG A 217 -10.61 1.33 -4.77
C ARG A 217 -9.11 1.53 -4.71
N CYS A 218 -8.51 1.84 -5.86
CA CYS A 218 -7.07 2.05 -5.98
C CYS A 218 -6.75 3.08 -7.04
N TYR A 219 -5.54 3.63 -6.97
CA TYR A 219 -5.01 4.58 -7.95
C TYR A 219 -4.39 3.82 -9.12
N GLY A 220 -4.58 4.30 -10.35
CA GLY A 220 -3.81 3.80 -11.50
C GLY A 220 -2.30 4.04 -11.32
N ASN A 221 -1.92 5.19 -10.74
CA ASN A 221 -0.54 5.53 -10.41
C ASN A 221 -0.48 6.49 -9.21
N VAL A 222 0.00 6.01 -8.07
CA VAL A 222 0.06 6.83 -6.83
C VAL A 222 0.98 8.04 -7.01
N ALA A 223 2.06 7.92 -7.78
CA ALA A 223 3.00 9.03 -7.99
C ALA A 223 2.41 10.21 -8.79
N SER A 224 1.25 10.02 -9.43
CA SER A 224 0.52 11.09 -10.13
C SER A 224 -0.57 11.76 -9.27
N VAL A 225 -0.74 11.34 -8.01
CA VAL A 225 -1.71 11.97 -7.11
C VAL A 225 -1.14 13.31 -6.65
N THR A 226 -1.91 14.38 -6.88
CA THR A 226 -1.65 15.71 -6.31
C THR A 226 -2.60 15.93 -5.15
N TRP A 227 -2.04 16.20 -3.97
CA TRP A 227 -2.77 16.46 -2.72
C TRP A 227 -2.96 17.95 -2.48
#